data_AF-A0A254N679-F1
#
_entry.id   AF-A0A254N679-F1
#
_cell.length_a   1.000
_cell.length_b   1.000
_cell.length_c   1.000
_cell.angle_alpha   90.00
_cell.angle_beta   90.00
_cell.angle_gamma   90.00
#
_symmetry.space_group_name_H-M   'P 1'
#
loop_
_entity.id
_entity.type
_entity.pdbx_description
1 polymer ?
#
loop_
_entity_poly.entity_id
_entity_poly.type
_entity_poly.pdbx_seq_one_letter_code
_entity_poly.pdbx_strand_id
1 'polypeptide(L)'
;MRPESLFQALGGLPGVQRLAQAWHRRVLADEIVAHAFSHGYHPAHTERLAAYWSEAWGGPPLYTAALGDESRVVRMHSGNGEHDEMDRRAVACFTQALDDAGVQDIALREALSRYFAWATHERMTAYPRSPRDVPPGLKIVRWGWHGPMPAPDGNAQAPTIQPSSGSTPAGQP
;
A
#
# COMPACT_ATOMS: atom_id res chain seq x y z
N MET A 1 -13.05 5.18 -24.65
CA MET A 1 -12.07 6.09 -24.00
C MET A 1 -11.70 5.49 -22.66
N ARG A 2 -10.43 5.52 -22.28
CA ARG A 2 -9.96 4.99 -20.98
C ARG A 2 -10.35 5.96 -19.85
N PRO A 3 -10.81 5.49 -18.67
CA PRO A 3 -11.13 6.35 -17.55
C PRO A 3 -9.94 7.21 -17.10
N GLU A 4 -10.22 8.38 -16.52
CA GLU A 4 -9.19 9.33 -16.10
C GLU A 4 -8.34 8.78 -14.95
N SER A 5 -8.96 8.04 -14.03
CA SER A 5 -8.29 7.45 -12.86
C SER A 5 -8.58 5.97 -12.69
N LEU A 6 -7.71 5.29 -11.95
CA LEU A 6 -7.88 3.87 -11.59
C LEU A 6 -9.11 3.69 -10.68
N PHE A 7 -9.40 4.67 -9.82
CA PHE A 7 -10.62 4.73 -9.02
C PHE A 7 -11.88 4.68 -9.89
N GLN A 8 -11.96 5.52 -10.94
CA GLN A 8 -13.09 5.48 -11.88
C GLN A 8 -13.15 4.15 -12.64
N ALA A 9 -11.99 3.63 -13.07
CA ALA A 9 -11.91 2.35 -13.79
C ALA A 9 -12.35 1.14 -12.95
N LEU A 10 -12.16 1.18 -11.63
CA LEU A 10 -12.68 0.18 -10.70
C LEU A 10 -14.20 0.29 -10.46
N GLY A 11 -14.85 1.35 -10.96
CA GLY A 11 -16.26 1.64 -10.68
C GLY A 11 -16.46 2.45 -9.40
N GLY A 12 -15.48 3.28 -9.03
CA GLY A 12 -15.52 4.15 -7.87
C GLY A 12 -15.41 3.40 -6.53
N LEU A 13 -15.87 4.05 -5.46
CA LEU A 13 -15.76 3.53 -4.09
C LEU A 13 -16.32 2.10 -3.93
N PRO A 14 -17.48 1.72 -4.52
CA PRO A 14 -17.97 0.35 -4.42
C PRO A 14 -17.00 -0.69 -5.00
N GLY A 15 -16.30 -0.35 -6.08
CA GLY A 15 -15.28 -1.22 -6.68
C GLY A 15 -14.06 -1.39 -5.79
N VAL A 16 -13.56 -0.28 -5.25
CA VAL A 16 -12.44 -0.29 -4.31
C VAL A 16 -12.78 -1.07 -3.03
N GLN A 17 -14.00 -0.93 -2.50
CA GLN A 17 -14.47 -1.70 -1.35
C GLN A 17 -14.52 -3.20 -1.62
N ARG A 18 -15.02 -3.63 -2.79
CA ARG A 18 -14.99 -5.05 -3.17
C ARG A 18 -13.58 -5.61 -3.20
N LEU A 19 -12.64 -4.86 -3.78
CA LEU A 19 -11.23 -5.25 -3.83
C LEU A 19 -10.59 -5.31 -2.43
N ALA A 20 -10.83 -4.31 -1.58
CA ALA A 20 -10.32 -4.27 -0.21
C ALA A 20 -10.84 -5.46 0.62
N GLN A 21 -12.13 -5.78 0.48
CA GLN A 21 -12.73 -6.95 1.15
C GLN A 21 -12.16 -8.27 0.62
N ALA A 22 -11.98 -8.40 -0.70
CA ALA A 22 -11.39 -9.59 -1.31
C ALA A 22 -9.96 -9.81 -0.82
N TRP A 23 -9.13 -8.76 -0.87
CA TRP A 23 -7.75 -8.82 -0.39
C TRP A 23 -7.68 -9.17 1.09
N HIS A 24 -8.50 -8.52 1.92
CA HIS A 24 -8.52 -8.78 3.36
C HIS A 24 -8.91 -10.23 3.67
N ARG A 25 -9.90 -10.80 2.98
CA ARG A 25 -10.25 -12.22 3.12
C ARG A 25 -9.09 -13.15 2.73
N ARG A 26 -8.36 -12.83 1.65
CA ARG A 26 -7.21 -13.61 1.18
C ARG A 26 -6.08 -13.59 2.20
N VAL A 27 -5.70 -12.42 2.71
CA VAL A 27 -4.60 -12.32 3.69
C VAL A 27 -4.92 -12.94 5.04
N LEU A 28 -6.19 -12.93 5.47
CA LEU A 28 -6.61 -13.65 6.67
C LEU A 28 -6.60 -15.18 6.50
N ALA A 29 -6.72 -15.66 5.26
CA ALA A 29 -6.64 -17.09 4.94
C ALA A 29 -5.20 -17.56 4.65
N ASP A 30 -4.26 -16.64 4.42
CA ASP A 30 -2.85 -16.95 4.16
C ASP A 30 -2.12 -17.24 5.47
N GLU A 31 -1.44 -18.39 5.55
CA GLU A 31 -0.76 -18.88 6.75
C GLU A 31 0.39 -17.96 7.26
N ILE A 32 0.96 -17.09 6.41
CA ILE A 32 2.02 -16.15 6.81
C ILE A 32 1.43 -14.76 7.00
N VAL A 33 0.70 -14.23 6.01
CA VAL A 33 0.23 -12.83 6.05
C VAL A 33 -0.79 -12.63 7.17
N ALA A 34 -1.58 -13.66 7.54
CA ALA A 34 -2.52 -13.58 8.66
C ALA A 34 -1.83 -13.23 9.99
N HIS A 35 -0.53 -13.51 10.14
CA HIS A 35 0.21 -13.14 11.34
C HIS A 35 0.23 -11.63 11.60
N ALA A 36 0.27 -10.81 10.53
CA ALA A 36 0.18 -9.35 10.65
C ALA A 36 -1.14 -8.87 11.29
N PHE A 37 -2.17 -9.71 11.27
CA PHE A 37 -3.50 -9.43 11.81
C PHE A 37 -3.78 -10.15 13.14
N SER A 38 -2.84 -10.94 13.65
CA SER A 38 -3.03 -11.83 14.82
C SER A 38 -3.30 -11.08 16.14
N HIS A 39 -2.83 -9.83 16.25
CA HIS A 39 -3.11 -8.95 17.40
C HIS A 39 -4.40 -8.14 17.26
N GLY A 40 -5.21 -8.46 16.25
CA GLY A 40 -6.44 -7.77 15.92
C GLY A 40 -6.24 -6.62 14.94
N TYR A 41 -7.35 -6.20 14.34
CA TYR A 41 -7.43 -5.08 13.41
C TYR A 41 -8.71 -4.29 13.69
N HIS A 42 -8.77 -3.06 13.21
CA HIS A 42 -9.95 -2.21 13.39
C HIS A 42 -11.20 -2.85 12.76
N PRO A 43 -12.39 -2.84 13.40
CA PRO A 43 -13.58 -3.48 12.84
C PRO A 43 -13.94 -3.01 11.42
N ALA A 44 -13.73 -1.72 11.14
CA ALA A 44 -13.87 -1.11 9.82
C ALA A 44 -12.58 -1.12 8.97
N HIS A 45 -11.72 -2.14 9.11
CA HIS A 45 -10.42 -2.19 8.43
C HIS A 45 -10.57 -2.07 6.90
N THR A 46 -11.51 -2.82 6.32
CA THR A 46 -11.76 -2.83 4.87
C THR A 46 -12.24 -1.48 4.34
N GLU A 47 -13.06 -0.76 5.10
CA GLU A 47 -13.56 0.56 4.75
C GLU A 47 -12.44 1.60 4.80
N ARG A 48 -11.58 1.52 5.82
CA ARG A 48 -10.41 2.41 5.96
C ARG A 48 -9.39 2.16 4.85
N LEU A 49 -9.15 0.88 4.51
CA LEU A 49 -8.29 0.49 3.40
C LEU A 49 -8.86 0.98 2.07
N ALA A 50 -10.17 0.82 1.86
CA ALA A 50 -10.84 1.30 0.66
C ALA A 50 -10.78 2.83 0.54
N ALA A 51 -10.91 3.58 1.64
CA ALA A 51 -10.72 5.03 1.63
C ALA A 51 -9.28 5.41 1.25
N TYR A 52 -8.28 4.72 1.79
CA TYR A 52 -6.87 4.92 1.48
C TYR A 52 -6.56 4.67 -0.01
N TRP A 53 -6.96 3.50 -0.53
CA TRP A 53 -6.78 3.17 -1.93
C TRP A 53 -7.59 4.05 -2.87
N SER A 54 -8.82 4.43 -2.50
CA SER A 54 -9.61 5.37 -3.30
C SER A 54 -8.86 6.68 -3.51
N GLU A 55 -8.26 7.20 -2.44
CA GLU A 55 -7.43 8.39 -2.54
C GLU A 55 -6.17 8.15 -3.37
N ALA A 56 -5.40 7.09 -3.09
CA ALA A 56 -4.20 6.75 -3.86
C ALA A 56 -4.49 6.60 -5.36
N TRP A 57 -5.64 6.06 -5.75
CA TRP A 57 -6.01 5.74 -7.13
C TRP A 57 -6.76 6.86 -7.87
N GLY A 58 -6.67 8.09 -7.37
CA GLY A 58 -7.22 9.29 -8.03
C GLY A 58 -8.69 9.54 -7.76
N GLY A 59 -9.24 8.99 -6.67
CA GLY A 59 -10.54 9.32 -6.12
C GLY A 59 -10.50 10.51 -5.14
N PRO A 60 -11.65 10.86 -4.52
CA PRO A 60 -11.72 11.92 -3.53
C PRO A 60 -10.83 11.65 -2.31
N PRO A 61 -10.45 12.68 -1.51
CA PRO A 61 -9.55 12.55 -0.36
C PRO A 61 -10.24 11.92 0.86
N LEU A 62 -10.80 10.71 0.70
CA LEU A 62 -11.60 10.04 1.73
C LEU A 62 -10.77 9.66 2.96
N TYR A 63 -9.49 9.36 2.79
CA TYR A 63 -8.63 8.98 3.90
C TYR A 63 -8.08 10.21 4.62
N THR A 64 -7.49 11.15 3.87
CA THR A 64 -6.86 12.33 4.46
C THR A 64 -7.85 13.33 5.05
N ALA A 65 -9.10 13.35 4.58
CA ALA A 65 -10.12 14.22 5.16
C ALA A 65 -10.60 13.79 6.56
N ALA A 66 -10.50 12.51 6.93
CA ALA A 66 -11.16 12.01 8.14
C ALA A 66 -10.42 10.92 8.93
N LEU A 67 -9.44 10.22 8.35
CA LEU A 67 -8.87 9.00 8.92
C LEU A 67 -7.40 9.14 9.35
N GLY A 68 -6.62 9.99 8.68
CA GLY A 68 -5.23 10.26 9.00
C GLY A 68 -4.38 10.63 7.79
N ASP A 69 -3.09 10.40 7.87
CA ASP A 69 -2.13 10.65 6.79
C ASP A 69 -1.36 9.37 6.43
N GLU A 70 -0.50 9.47 5.41
CA GLU A 70 0.39 8.39 5.01
C GLU A 70 1.32 7.98 6.16
N SER A 71 1.80 8.93 6.97
CA SER A 71 2.64 8.64 8.13
C SER A 71 1.95 7.70 9.11
N ARG A 72 0.64 7.83 9.32
CA ARG A 72 -0.14 6.89 10.15
C ARG A 72 -0.16 5.49 9.54
N VAL A 73 -0.34 5.36 8.22
CA VAL A 73 -0.35 4.05 7.55
C VAL A 73 1.02 3.38 7.65
N VAL A 74 2.07 4.12 7.30
CA VAL A 74 3.45 3.63 7.35
C VAL A 74 3.83 3.20 8.77
N ARG A 75 3.50 4.02 9.80
CA ARG A 75 3.75 3.65 11.21
C ARG A 75 3.10 2.34 11.63
N MET A 76 1.90 2.02 11.13
CA MET A 76 1.25 0.74 11.45
C MET A 76 2.02 -0.47 10.88
N HIS A 77 2.78 -0.28 9.80
CA HIS A 77 3.57 -1.34 9.15
C HIS A 77 5.05 -1.34 9.57
N SER A 78 5.47 -0.40 10.43
CA SER A 78 6.88 -0.21 10.79
C SER A 78 7.28 -0.94 12.07
N GLY A 79 8.57 -1.24 12.20
CA GLY A 79 9.14 -1.88 13.40
C GLY A 79 8.94 -3.39 13.49
N ASN A 80 8.61 -4.04 12.38
CA ASN A 80 8.36 -5.48 12.30
C ASN A 80 9.56 -6.28 11.76
N GLY A 81 10.72 -5.64 11.60
CA GLY A 81 11.89 -6.23 10.92
C GLY A 81 11.71 -6.31 9.41
N GLU A 82 12.68 -6.93 8.73
CA GLU A 82 12.54 -7.31 7.32
C GLU A 82 11.68 -8.57 7.21
N HIS A 83 10.72 -8.58 6.27
CA HIS A 83 9.71 -9.63 6.15
C HIS A 83 9.33 -9.93 4.69
N ASP A 84 10.34 -10.16 3.85
CA ASP A 84 10.21 -10.31 2.40
C ASP A 84 9.18 -11.36 1.96
N GLU A 85 9.10 -12.51 2.65
CA GLU A 85 8.14 -13.55 2.30
C GLU A 85 6.69 -13.12 2.60
N MET A 86 6.48 -12.39 3.70
CA MET A 86 5.15 -11.83 4.01
C MET A 86 4.74 -10.82 2.94
N ASP A 87 5.65 -9.94 2.53
CA ASP A 87 5.39 -8.94 1.49
C ASP A 87 5.07 -9.59 0.15
N ARG A 88 5.87 -10.58 -0.27
CA ARG A 88 5.64 -11.34 -1.50
C ARG A 88 4.27 -12.02 -1.50
N ARG A 89 3.86 -12.59 -0.37
CA ARG A 89 2.55 -13.24 -0.23
C ARG A 89 1.40 -12.25 -0.16
N ALA A 90 1.58 -11.10 0.47
CA ALA A 90 0.59 -10.02 0.48
C ALA A 90 0.33 -9.51 -0.95
N VAL A 91 1.38 -9.37 -1.76
CA VAL A 91 1.28 -9.01 -3.19
C VAL A 91 0.57 -10.11 -3.99
N ALA A 92 0.90 -11.39 -3.76
CA ALA A 92 0.21 -12.51 -4.39
C ALA A 92 -1.29 -12.56 -4.03
N CYS A 93 -1.63 -12.31 -2.76
CA CYS A 93 -3.02 -12.18 -2.30
C CYS A 93 -3.75 -11.05 -3.02
N PHE A 94 -3.07 -9.93 -3.29
CA PHE A 94 -3.65 -8.81 -4.04
C PHE A 94 -3.94 -9.19 -5.49
N THR A 95 -3.02 -9.89 -6.16
CA THR A 95 -3.26 -10.39 -7.52
C THR A 95 -4.49 -11.30 -7.58
N GLN A 96 -4.64 -12.23 -6.63
CA GLN A 96 -5.83 -13.10 -6.56
C GLN A 96 -7.10 -12.32 -6.21
N ALA A 97 -6.99 -11.30 -5.37
CA ALA A 97 -8.13 -10.45 -5.00
C ALA A 97 -8.70 -9.65 -6.18
N LEU A 98 -7.90 -9.37 -7.22
CA LEU A 98 -8.40 -8.76 -8.46
C LEU A 98 -9.39 -9.68 -9.18
N ASP A 99 -9.16 -11.00 -9.15
CA ASP A 99 -10.11 -12.00 -9.68
C ASP A 99 -11.40 -12.02 -8.86
N ASP A 100 -11.26 -12.13 -7.54
CA ASP A 100 -12.40 -12.18 -6.61
C ASP A 100 -13.26 -10.91 -6.67
N ALA A 101 -12.65 -9.76 -6.95
CA ALA A 101 -13.34 -8.47 -7.10
C ALA A 101 -13.97 -8.27 -8.50
N GLY A 102 -13.74 -9.21 -9.43
CA GLY A 102 -14.28 -9.17 -10.78
C GLY A 102 -13.62 -8.15 -11.70
N VAL A 103 -12.39 -7.73 -11.42
CA VAL A 103 -11.64 -6.78 -12.27
C VAL A 103 -11.21 -7.54 -13.52
N GLN A 104 -11.79 -7.32 -14.70
CA GLN A 104 -11.42 -8.10 -15.91
C GLN A 104 -10.45 -7.35 -16.84
N ASP A 105 -10.39 -6.02 -16.74
CA ASP A 105 -9.52 -5.20 -17.58
C ASP A 105 -8.04 -5.45 -17.27
N ILE A 106 -7.30 -5.95 -18.27
CA ILE A 106 -5.89 -6.33 -18.16
C ILE A 106 -5.01 -5.12 -17.82
N ALA A 107 -5.25 -3.97 -18.44
CA ALA A 107 -4.45 -2.77 -18.20
C ALA A 107 -4.70 -2.21 -16.79
N LEU A 108 -5.94 -2.31 -16.30
CA LEU A 108 -6.30 -1.93 -14.93
C LEU A 108 -5.64 -2.87 -13.91
N ARG A 109 -5.69 -4.18 -14.16
CA ARG A 109 -5.00 -5.17 -13.32
C ARG A 109 -3.51 -4.91 -13.22
N GLU A 110 -2.86 -4.62 -14.36
CA GLU A 110 -1.44 -4.32 -14.39
C GLU A 110 -1.11 -3.05 -13.59
N ALA A 111 -1.87 -1.97 -13.80
CA ALA A 111 -1.66 -0.71 -13.09
C ALA A 111 -1.84 -0.85 -11.56
N LEU A 112 -2.88 -1.56 -11.12
CA LEU A 112 -3.15 -1.82 -9.70
C LEU A 112 -2.10 -2.74 -9.08
N SER A 113 -1.67 -3.78 -9.80
CA SER A 113 -0.65 -4.71 -9.31
C SER A 113 0.70 -4.00 -9.15
N ARG A 114 1.08 -3.14 -10.11
CA ARG A 114 2.29 -2.31 -9.99
C ARG A 114 2.22 -1.37 -8.79
N TYR A 115 1.08 -0.71 -8.57
CA TYR A 115 0.89 0.13 -7.39
C TYR A 115 1.08 -0.67 -6.10
N PHE A 116 0.41 -1.82 -5.98
CA PHE A 116 0.41 -2.57 -4.74
C PHE A 116 1.79 -3.14 -4.41
N ALA A 117 2.51 -3.66 -5.41
CA ALA A 117 3.89 -4.10 -5.25
C ALA A 117 4.80 -2.93 -4.84
N TRP A 118 4.73 -1.80 -5.53
CA TRP A 118 5.49 -0.61 -5.18
C TRP A 118 5.18 -0.11 -3.76
N ALA A 119 3.90 0.01 -3.40
CA ALA A 119 3.49 0.49 -2.08
C ALA A 119 3.99 -0.45 -0.97
N THR A 120 3.92 -1.76 -1.19
CA THR A 120 4.44 -2.75 -0.25
C THR A 120 5.95 -2.57 -0.06
N HIS A 121 6.73 -2.60 -1.15
CA HIS A 121 8.20 -2.64 -1.09
C HIS A 121 8.88 -1.28 -0.87
N GLU A 122 8.22 -0.17 -1.18
CA GLU A 122 8.83 1.17 -1.09
C GLU A 122 8.24 2.03 0.03
N ARG A 123 7.04 1.68 0.52
CA ARG A 123 6.32 2.49 1.52
C ARG A 123 6.14 1.74 2.84
N MET A 124 5.56 0.54 2.79
CA MET A 124 5.21 -0.19 4.00
C MET A 124 6.44 -0.78 4.71
N THR A 125 7.46 -1.15 3.95
CA THR A 125 8.74 -1.68 4.45
C THR A 125 9.79 -0.61 4.75
N ALA A 126 9.50 0.67 4.49
CA ALA A 126 10.50 1.74 4.51
C ALA A 126 11.18 1.95 5.88
N TYR A 127 10.55 1.51 6.98
CA TYR A 127 11.03 1.68 8.35
C TYR A 127 10.95 0.36 9.14
N PRO A 128 11.81 -0.63 8.84
CA PRO A 128 11.70 -1.96 9.42
C PRO A 128 12.09 -1.99 10.91
N ARG A 129 12.89 -1.04 11.37
CA ARG A 129 13.43 -1.03 12.74
C ARG A 129 12.47 -0.50 13.80
N SER A 130 11.74 0.58 13.50
CA SER A 130 10.92 1.27 14.49
C SER A 130 9.88 2.19 13.86
N PRO A 131 8.63 2.21 14.36
CA PRO A 131 7.62 3.19 13.95
C PRO A 131 7.98 4.63 14.37
N ARG A 132 8.95 4.83 15.27
CA ARG A 132 9.43 6.17 15.63
C ARG A 132 10.30 6.80 14.54
N ASP A 133 10.84 6.00 13.63
CA ASP A 133 11.67 6.48 12.53
C ASP A 133 10.83 7.09 11.40
N VAL A 134 9.51 6.89 11.42
CA VAL A 134 8.59 7.40 10.40
C VAL A 134 8.37 8.90 10.58
N PRO A 135 8.76 9.74 9.60
CA PRO A 135 8.58 11.19 9.68
C PRO A 135 7.08 11.56 9.69
N PRO A 136 6.70 12.65 10.38
CA PRO A 136 5.33 13.16 10.30
C PRO A 136 5.07 13.81 8.93
N GLY A 137 3.80 13.91 8.55
CA GLY A 137 3.37 14.70 7.38
C GLY A 137 3.65 14.07 6.01
N LEU A 138 3.96 12.77 5.95
CA LEU A 138 4.03 12.05 4.67
C LEU A 138 2.69 12.20 3.94
N LYS A 139 2.78 12.34 2.61
CA LYS A 139 1.61 12.47 1.74
C LYS A 139 1.33 11.14 1.04
N ILE A 140 0.04 10.87 0.83
CA ILE A 140 -0.38 9.72 0.02
C ILE A 140 0.05 10.01 -1.42
N VAL A 141 0.84 9.10 -1.99
CA VAL A 141 1.24 9.17 -3.39
C VAL A 141 0.04 8.83 -4.25
N ARG A 142 -0.33 9.75 -5.15
CA ARG A 142 -1.35 9.49 -6.17
C ARG A 142 -0.75 8.60 -7.25
N TRP A 143 -1.51 7.63 -7.73
CA TRP A 143 -1.06 6.63 -8.69
C TRP A 143 -2.03 6.55 -9.87
N GLY A 144 -1.46 6.66 -11.07
CA GLY A 144 -2.19 6.59 -12.32
C GLY A 144 -1.86 5.32 -13.10
N TRP A 145 -2.35 5.26 -14.34
CA TRP A 145 -2.16 4.12 -15.24
C TRP A 145 -0.69 3.71 -15.46
N HIS A 146 0.22 4.68 -15.42
CA HIS A 146 1.64 4.48 -15.76
C HIS A 146 2.59 4.60 -14.57
N GLY A 147 2.09 4.73 -13.34
CA GLY A 147 2.93 4.88 -12.14
C GLY A 147 2.52 6.03 -11.21
N PRO A 148 3.44 6.47 -10.33
CA PRO A 148 3.17 7.56 -9.41
C PRO A 148 2.93 8.85 -10.20
N MET A 149 1.91 9.59 -9.81
CA MET A 149 1.58 10.89 -10.38
C MET A 149 2.36 11.99 -9.65
N PRO A 150 2.76 13.06 -10.36
CA PRO A 150 3.32 14.23 -9.71
C PRO A 150 2.32 14.79 -8.69
N ALA A 151 2.85 15.32 -7.59
CA ALA A 151 2.02 16.06 -6.65
C ALA A 151 1.31 17.21 -7.39
N PRO A 152 0.07 17.59 -7.00
CA PRO A 152 -0.66 18.68 -7.63
C PRO A 152 0.13 20.00 -7.69
N ASP A 153 1.07 20.20 -6.76
CA ASP A 153 1.89 21.39 -6.63
C ASP A 153 3.29 21.26 -7.27
N GLY A 154 3.52 20.24 -8.10
CA GLY A 154 4.72 20.13 -8.95
C GLY A 154 6.04 19.82 -8.23
N ASN A 155 6.06 19.58 -6.92
CA ASN A 155 7.30 19.27 -6.21
C ASN A 155 7.50 17.75 -6.08
N ALA A 156 8.30 17.17 -6.97
CA ALA A 156 8.78 15.79 -6.85
C ALA A 156 9.81 15.72 -5.72
N GLN A 157 9.42 15.16 -4.57
CA GLN A 157 10.36 14.57 -3.64
C GLN A 157 9.85 13.19 -3.25
N ALA A 158 10.25 12.19 -4.03
CA ALA A 158 10.39 10.86 -3.47
C ALA A 158 11.50 10.95 -2.42
N PRO A 159 11.29 10.50 -1.17
CA PRO A 159 12.41 10.36 -0.25
C PRO A 159 13.37 9.32 -0.84
N THR A 160 14.58 9.73 -1.17
CA THR A 160 15.68 8.79 -1.43
C THR A 160 15.93 8.05 -0.13
N ILE A 161 15.40 6.84 0.00
CA ILE A 161 15.83 5.92 1.05
C ILE A 161 17.25 5.51 0.67
N GLN A 162 18.24 6.07 1.36
CA GLN A 162 19.61 5.60 1.21
C GLN A 162 19.72 4.19 1.81
N PRO A 163 20.36 3.23 1.12
CA PRO A 163 20.66 1.94 1.72
C PRO A 163 21.57 2.17 2.93
N SER A 164 21.25 1.48 4.02
CA SER A 164 22.04 1.47 5.24
C SER A 164 23.47 1.06 4.91
N SER A 165 24.43 1.97 5.07
CA SER A 165 25.86 1.66 4.95
C SER A 165 26.19 0.51 5.90
N GLY A 166 26.54 -0.64 5.34
CA GLY A 166 26.97 -1.81 6.09
C GLY A 166 28.10 -1.45 7.04
N SER A 167 27.93 -1.81 8.31
CA SER A 167 28.96 -1.67 9.32
C SER A 167 30.13 -2.58 8.99
N THR A 168 31.32 -2.01 8.89
CA THR A 168 32.60 -2.74 8.84
C THR A 168 32.71 -3.68 10.06
N PRO A 169 33.04 -4.97 9.90
CA PRO A 169 33.44 -5.78 11.04
C PRO A 169 34.87 -5.41 11.44
N ALA A 170 35.04 -5.04 12.71
CA ALA A 170 36.33 -4.96 13.36
C ALA A 170 36.82 -6.36 13.78
N GLY A 171 38.12 -6.61 13.60
CA GLY A 171 38.90 -7.73 14.16
C GLY A 171 39.11 -8.90 13.19
N GLN A 172 40.27 -9.53 13.04
CA GLN A 172 41.56 -9.60 13.79
C GLN A 172 42.51 -10.45 12.91
N PRO A 173 43.79 -10.74 13.26
CA PRO A 173 44.55 -10.34 14.46
C PRO A 173 45.67 -9.31 14.22
#